data_AF-A0A945N3C3-F1
#
_entry.id   AF-A0A945N3C3-F1
#
_cell.length_a   1.000
_cell.length_b   1.000
_cell.length_c   1.000
_cell.angle_alpha   90.00
_cell.angle_beta   90.00
_cell.angle_gamma   90.00
#
_symmetry.space_group_name_H-M   'P 1'
#
loop_
_entity.id
_entity.type
_entity.pdbx_description
1 polymer ?
#
loop_
_entity_poly.entity_id
_entity_poly.type
_entity_poly.pdbx_seq_one_letter_code
_entity_poly.pdbx_strand_id
1 'polypeptide(L)' 'SASPTHPGFATAPGGLYFVDQEDLLRQKARAASAIGSGYMPLGNMTKLSRAERARLMRYLITSEAKDGA' A
#
# COMPACT_ATOMS: atom_id res chain seq x y z
N SER A 1 -4.30 -13.90 -11.12
CA SER A 1 -4.74 -13.48 -9.78
C SER A 1 -3.70 -13.94 -8.76
N ALA A 2 -3.29 -13.07 -7.83
CA ALA A 2 -2.51 -13.48 -6.67
C ALA A 2 -3.47 -13.86 -5.55
N SER A 3 -3.30 -15.04 -4.93
CA SER A 3 -4.03 -15.45 -3.72
C SER A 3 -3.07 -15.42 -2.53
N PRO A 4 -2.95 -14.29 -1.83
CA PRO A 4 -2.01 -14.18 -0.73
C PRO A 4 -2.51 -15.03 0.46
N THR A 5 -1.70 -15.97 0.91
CA THR A 5 -2.07 -16.97 1.94
C THR A 5 -1.71 -16.55 3.38
N HIS A 6 -1.32 -15.29 3.59
CA HIS A 6 -0.87 -14.84 4.91
C HIS A 6 -2.03 -14.88 5.92
N PRO A 7 -1.85 -15.40 7.15
CA PRO A 7 -2.92 -15.49 8.16
C PRO A 7 -3.59 -14.15 8.48
N GLY A 8 -2.85 -13.05 8.37
CA GLY A 8 -3.35 -11.68 8.53
C GLY A 8 -4.18 -11.14 7.36
N PHE A 9 -4.39 -11.91 6.28
CA PHE A 9 -5.20 -11.56 5.11
C PHE A 9 -6.54 -12.30 5.05
N ALA A 10 -7.00 -12.91 6.16
CA ALA A 10 -8.36 -13.45 6.26
C ALA A 10 -9.43 -12.41 5.87
N THR A 11 -9.13 -11.13 6.09
CA THR A 11 -9.80 -9.97 5.50
C THR A 11 -8.76 -8.91 5.13
N ALA A 12 -8.98 -8.20 4.01
CA ALA A 12 -8.12 -7.09 3.62
C ALA A 12 -8.20 -5.96 4.68
N PRO A 13 -7.08 -5.60 5.35
CA PRO A 13 -7.11 -4.54 6.36
C PRO A 13 -7.59 -3.21 5.76
N GLY A 14 -8.63 -2.62 6.34
CA GLY A 14 -9.21 -1.37 5.85
C GLY A 14 -9.95 -1.48 4.49
N GLY A 15 -10.20 -2.70 3.99
CA GLY A 15 -10.84 -2.94 2.70
C GLY A 15 -9.99 -2.55 1.49
N LEU A 16 -8.68 -2.33 1.68
CA LEU A 16 -7.75 -2.01 0.60
C LEU A 16 -7.21 -3.31 0.01
N TYR A 17 -7.48 -3.54 -1.27
CA TYR A 17 -6.95 -4.67 -2.02
C TYR A 17 -6.18 -4.14 -3.23
N PHE A 18 -4.94 -4.61 -3.40
CA PHE A 18 -4.06 -4.21 -4.48
C PHE A 18 -3.68 -5.45 -5.27
N VAL A 19 -4.21 -5.58 -6.49
CA VAL A 19 -3.80 -6.63 -7.44
C VAL A 19 -2.62 -6.14 -8.25
N ASP A 20 -2.62 -4.86 -8.60
CA ASP A 20 -1.60 -4.22 -9.42
C ASP A 20 -1.20 -2.84 -8.88
N GLN A 21 -0.26 -2.23 -9.59
CA GLN A 21 0.26 -0.91 -9.26
C GLN A 21 -0.80 0.20 -9.44
N GLU A 22 -1.79 0.00 -10.31
CA GLU A 22 -2.84 0.99 -10.52
C GLU A 22 -3.85 0.98 -9.38
N ASP A 23 -4.18 -0.17 -8.79
CA ASP A 23 -5.01 -0.24 -7.58
C ASP A 23 -4.42 0.60 -6.45
N LEU A 24 -3.10 0.52 -6.27
CA LEU A 24 -2.37 1.32 -5.29
C LEU A 24 -2.49 2.82 -5.59
N LEU A 25 -2.37 3.21 -6.87
CA LEU A 25 -2.47 4.62 -7.29
C LEU A 25 -3.90 5.16 -7.18
N ARG A 26 -4.92 4.35 -7.51
CA ARG A 26 -6.35 4.68 -7.31
C ARG A 26 -6.67 4.95 -5.83
N GLN A 27 -5.97 4.27 -4.93
CA GLN A 27 -6.19 4.38 -3.48
C GLN A 27 -5.04 5.15 -2.77
N LYS A 28 -4.25 5.93 -3.52
CA LYS A 28 -2.99 6.54 -3.04
C LYS A 28 -3.12 7.36 -1.76
N ALA A 29 -4.22 8.11 -1.61
CA ALA A 29 -4.46 8.92 -0.41
C ALA A 29 -4.63 8.06 0.86
N ARG A 30 -5.39 6.97 0.76
CA ARG A 30 -5.60 6.03 1.89
C ARG A 30 -4.32 5.27 2.19
N ALA A 31 -3.61 4.82 1.16
CA ALA A 31 -2.31 4.14 1.31
C ALA A 31 -1.26 5.05 1.96
N ALA A 32 -1.15 6.30 1.51
CA ALA A 32 -0.20 7.27 2.05
C ALA A 32 -0.47 7.60 3.53
N SER A 33 -1.73 7.70 3.95
CA SER A 33 -2.10 7.88 5.35
C SER A 33 -1.64 6.69 6.23
N ALA A 34 -1.92 5.46 5.78
CA ALA A 34 -1.49 4.25 6.49
C ALA A 34 0.04 4.12 6.57
N ILE A 35 0.74 4.36 5.46
CA ILE A 35 2.21 4.28 5.40
C ILE A 35 2.87 5.40 6.22
N GLY A 36 2.34 6.63 6.14
CA GLY A 36 2.88 7.82 6.79
C GLY A 36 2.72 7.81 8.30
N SER A 37 1.58 7.31 8.81
CA SER A 37 1.35 7.19 10.27
C SER A 37 2.30 6.23 10.97
N GLY A 38 2.91 5.30 10.22
CA GLY A 38 3.73 4.22 10.80
C GLY A 38 2.92 3.20 11.60
N TYR A 39 1.60 3.35 11.69
CA TYR A 39 0.70 2.44 12.39
C TYR A 39 0.36 1.24 11.49
N MET A 40 1.37 0.44 11.18
CA MET A 40 1.22 -0.82 10.43
C MET A 40 1.98 -1.98 11.10
N PRO A 41 1.62 -2.40 12.33
CA PRO A 41 2.23 -3.57 12.94
C PRO A 41 1.94 -4.87 12.14
N LEU A 42 0.75 -5.00 11.56
CA LEU A 42 0.36 -6.15 10.74
C LEU A 42 0.81 -6.04 9.26
N GLY A 43 0.91 -4.83 8.72
CA GLY A 43 1.29 -4.58 7.32
C GLY A 43 2.80 -4.44 7.07
N ASN A 44 3.61 -4.36 8.13
CA ASN A 44 5.06 -4.14 8.02
C ASN A 44 5.89 -5.35 8.47
N MET A 45 5.50 -6.55 8.06
CA MET A 45 6.17 -7.78 8.46
C MET A 45 7.61 -7.89 7.95
N THR A 46 7.90 -7.23 6.83
CA THR A 46 9.23 -7.15 6.22
C THR A 46 10.12 -6.07 6.84
N LYS A 47 9.62 -5.34 7.86
CA LYS A 47 10.34 -4.27 8.55
C LYS A 47 10.83 -3.16 7.61
N LEU A 48 9.95 -2.65 6.76
CA LEU A 48 10.12 -1.45 5.93
C LEU A 48 10.87 -0.37 6.70
N SER A 49 12.09 -0.10 6.24
CA SER A 49 12.97 0.90 6.84
C SER A 49 12.42 2.31 6.65
N ARG A 50 12.96 3.27 7.41
CA ARG A 50 12.62 4.69 7.22
C ARG A 50 12.91 5.18 5.81
N ALA A 51 14.04 4.76 5.23
CA ALA A 51 14.43 5.16 3.88
C ALA A 51 13.48 4.60 2.81
N GLU A 52 13.10 3.34 2.92
CA GLU A 52 12.13 2.73 2.00
C GLU A 52 10.75 3.34 2.13
N ARG A 53 10.29 3.62 3.37
CA ARG A 53 9.05 4.36 3.61
C ARG A 53 9.07 5.72 2.94
N ALA A 54 10.17 6.47 3.07
CA ALA A 54 10.31 7.78 2.44
C ALA A 54 10.26 7.69 0.91
N ARG A 55 10.93 6.69 0.30
CA ARG A 55 10.86 6.43 -1.15
C ARG A 55 9.44 6.09 -1.60
N LEU A 56 8.74 5.23 -0.87
CA LEU A 56 7.37 4.84 -1.19
C LEU A 56 6.40 6.02 -1.07
N MET A 57 6.52 6.82 -0.01
CA MET A 57 5.72 8.05 0.15
C MET A 57 5.99 9.04 -0.98
N ARG A 58 7.26 9.23 -1.36
CA ARG A 58 7.62 10.10 -2.49
C ARG A 58 6.95 9.62 -3.78
N TYR A 59 7.04 8.32 -4.05
CA TYR A 59 6.39 7.70 -5.21
C TYR A 59 4.87 7.97 -5.21
N LEU A 60 4.16 7.70 -4.11
CA LEU A 60 2.71 7.92 -4.04
C LEU A 60 2.28 9.38 -4.22
N ILE A 61 3.12 10.34 -3.84
CA ILE A 61 2.82 11.78 -3.95
C ILE A 61 3.10 12.30 -5.37
N THR A 62 4.11 11.76 -6.06
CA THR A 62 4.51 12.23 -7.40
C THR A 62 3.89 11.44 -8.54
N SER A 63 3.34 10.26 -8.26
CA SER A 63 2.76 9.39 -9.28
C SER A 63 1.28 9.65 -9.46
N GLU A 64 0.88 9.81 -10.72
CA GLU A 64 -0.52 9.86 -11.13
C GLU A 64 -0.99 8.48 -11.55
N ALA A 65 -2.26 8.18 -11.25
CA ALA A 65 -2.91 7.02 -11.86
C ALA A 65 -2.96 7.26 -13.37
N LYS A 66 -2.64 6.25 -14.18
CA LYS A 66 -3.02 6.31 -15.58
C LYS A 66 -4.54 6.23 -15.61
N ASP A 67 -5.17 7.28 -16.11
CA ASP A 67 -6.60 7.25 -16.37
C ASP A 67 -6.87 6.06 -17.30
N GLY A 68 -7.73 5.16 -16.84
CA GLY A 68 -8.09 3.95 -17.59
C GLY A 68 -8.69 4.35 -18.94
N ALA A 69 -8.05 3.89 -20.02
CA ALA A 69 -8.61 3.87 -21.36
C ALA A 69 -9.62 2.72 -21.50
#